data_AF-A0A376UHM0-F1
#
_entry.id   AF-A0A376UHM0-F1
#
_cell.length_a   1.000
_cell.length_b   1.000
_cell.length_c   1.000
_cell.angle_alpha   90.00
_cell.angle_beta   90.00
_cell.angle_gamma   90.00
#
_symmetry.space_group_name_H-M   'P 1'
#
loop_
_entity.id
_entity.type
_entity.pdbx_description
1 polymer ?
#
loop_
_entity_poly.entity_id
_entity_poly.type
_entity_poly.pdbx_seq_one_letter_code
_entity_poly.pdbx_strand_id
1 'polypeptide(L)'
;MNYDKLEFVETVEELAAMHNLEVPFEAAAAPARSSAIRGQTLYQLMDGLNTFYQQSLQQPVATSARQYLEKRGLSHEVIARFAIGFCAPRLGQRPEAVWRQSRKSPVID
;
A
#
# COMPACT_ATOMS: atom_id res chain seq x y z
N MET A 1 -4.80 -22.56 -11.14
CA MET A 1 -6.13 -21.92 -11.13
C MET A 1 -5.93 -20.47 -10.72
N ASN A 2 -6.04 -19.56 -11.69
CA ASN A 2 -6.01 -18.12 -11.44
C ASN A 2 -7.38 -17.73 -10.91
N TYR A 3 -7.54 -17.77 -9.58
CA TYR A 3 -8.61 -17.02 -8.96
C TYR A 3 -8.10 -15.59 -8.91
N ASP A 4 -8.53 -14.79 -9.88
CA ASP A 4 -8.51 -13.35 -9.72
C ASP A 4 -9.14 -13.07 -8.34
N LYS A 5 -8.49 -12.25 -7.53
CA LYS A 5 -8.94 -11.94 -6.16
C LYS A 5 -10.17 -11.02 -6.19
N LEU A 6 -11.11 -11.32 -7.08
CA LEU A 6 -12.37 -10.61 -7.23
C LEU A 6 -13.21 -10.99 -6.02
N GLU A 7 -13.68 -9.95 -5.34
CA GLU A 7 -14.63 -10.14 -4.25
C GLU A 7 -15.93 -10.71 -4.82
N PHE A 8 -16.71 -11.40 -3.98
CA PHE A 8 -17.92 -12.11 -4.40
C PHE A 8 -18.88 -11.22 -5.23
N VAL A 9 -18.99 -9.94 -4.88
CA VAL A 9 -19.83 -8.96 -5.59
C VAL A 9 -19.31 -8.70 -7.02
N GLU A 10 -18.00 -8.53 -7.19
CA GLU A 10 -17.37 -8.27 -8.48
C GLU A 10 -17.54 -9.47 -9.44
N THR A 11 -17.49 -10.68 -8.89
CA THR A 11 -17.73 -11.92 -9.66
C THR A 11 -19.18 -12.00 -10.18
N VAL A 12 -20.15 -11.53 -9.37
CA VAL A 12 -21.57 -11.50 -9.76
C VAL A 12 -21.81 -10.43 -10.83
N GLU A 13 -21.16 -9.27 -10.73
CA GLU A 13 -21.22 -8.21 -11.74
C GLU A 13 -20.66 -8.67 -13.10
N GLU A 14 -19.51 -9.34 -13.11
CA GLU A 14 -18.89 -9.85 -14.35
C GLU A 14 -19.77 -10.92 -15.03
N LEU A 15 -20.34 -11.83 -14.25
CA LEU A 15 -21.27 -12.84 -14.77
C LEU A 15 -22.53 -12.21 -15.35
N ALA A 16 -23.11 -11.21 -14.69
CA ALA A 16 -24.29 -10.52 -15.18
C ALA A 16 -24.00 -9.71 -16.45
N ALA A 17 -22.84 -9.05 -16.52
CA ALA A 17 -22.37 -8.34 -17.70
C ALA A 17 -22.20 -9.26 -18.91
N MET A 18 -21.64 -10.47 -18.72
CA MET A 18 -21.54 -11.48 -19.78
C MET A 18 -22.90 -11.95 -20.32
N HIS A 19 -23.94 -11.90 -19.49
CA HIS A 19 -25.29 -12.32 -19.85
C HIS A 19 -26.24 -11.15 -20.16
N ASN A 20 -25.74 -9.91 -20.25
CA ASN A 20 -26.54 -8.70 -20.46
C ASN A 20 -27.69 -8.52 -19.45
N LEU A 21 -27.49 -8.99 -18.21
CA LEU A 21 -28.46 -8.86 -17.12
C LEU A 21 -28.09 -7.69 -16.22
N GLU A 22 -29.09 -6.94 -15.77
CA GLU A 22 -28.91 -5.82 -14.83
C GLU A 22 -29.00 -6.34 -13.40
N VAL A 23 -27.97 -6.10 -12.58
CA VAL A 23 -27.95 -6.52 -11.17
C VAL A 23 -28.57 -5.40 -10.32
N PRO A 24 -29.72 -5.63 -9.68
CA PRO A 24 -30.32 -4.64 -8.80
C PRO A 24 -29.50 -4.52 -7.51
N PHE A 25 -28.97 -3.32 -7.24
CA PHE A 25 -28.31 -3.00 -5.97
C PHE A 25 -29.32 -2.38 -5.00
N GLU A 26 -29.28 -2.77 -3.72
CA GLU A 26 -29.88 -1.97 -2.66
C GLU A 26 -29.15 -0.62 -2.60
N ALA A 27 -29.89 0.49 -2.60
CA ALA A 27 -29.39 1.86 -2.71
C ALA A 27 -28.37 2.28 -1.60
N ALA A 28 -28.08 1.42 -0.64
CA ALA A 28 -27.04 1.62 0.37
C ALA A 28 -25.64 1.16 -0.08
N ALA A 29 -25.53 0.30 -1.11
CA ALA A 29 -24.28 -0.30 -1.54
C ALA A 29 -23.90 0.20 -2.94
N ALA A 30 -23.19 1.33 -3.00
CA ALA A 30 -22.42 1.72 -4.18
C ALA A 30 -20.93 1.38 -3.97
N PRO A 31 -20.49 0.11 -4.12
CA PRO A 31 -19.12 -0.29 -3.83
C PRO A 31 -18.10 0.12 -4.91
N ALA A 32 -18.54 0.34 -6.17
CA ALA A 32 -17.63 0.51 -7.31
C ALA A 32 -16.76 1.79 -7.27
N ARG A 33 -17.23 2.89 -6.66
CA ARG A 33 -16.36 4.08 -6.44
C ARG A 33 -15.41 3.88 -5.26
N SER A 34 -15.81 3.08 -4.27
CA SER A 34 -15.04 2.90 -3.04
C SER A 34 -13.75 2.10 -3.25
N SER A 35 -13.74 1.15 -4.19
CA SER A 35 -12.57 0.31 -4.52
C SER A 35 -11.49 1.09 -5.27
N ALA A 36 -11.87 1.87 -6.28
CA ALA A 36 -10.95 2.76 -7.01
C ALA A 36 -10.33 3.83 -6.10
N ILE A 37 -11.13 4.45 -5.21
CA ILE A 37 -10.64 5.42 -4.22
C ILE A 37 -9.73 4.74 -3.19
N ARG A 38 -10.03 3.49 -2.78
CA ARG A 38 -9.14 2.70 -1.91
C ARG A 38 -7.80 2.41 -2.57
N GLY A 39 -7.80 2.04 -3.84
CA GLY A 39 -6.58 1.79 -4.62
C GLY A 39 -5.68 3.02 -4.69
N GLN A 40 -6.23 4.18 -5.06
CA GLN A 40 -5.48 5.44 -5.08
C GLN A 40 -4.93 5.81 -3.70
N THR A 41 -5.72 5.62 -2.64
CA THR A 41 -5.30 5.88 -1.26
C THR A 41 -4.15 4.94 -0.85
N LEU A 42 -4.18 3.67 -1.28
CA LEU A 42 -3.14 2.70 -0.99
C LEU A 42 -1.83 3.02 -1.71
N TYR A 43 -1.88 3.43 -2.99
CA TYR A 43 -0.68 3.83 -3.71
C TYR A 43 -0.05 5.10 -3.11
N GLN A 44 -0.85 6.07 -2.70
CA GLN A 44 -0.39 7.26 -1.97
C GLN A 44 0.26 6.89 -0.63
N LEU A 45 -0.33 5.93 0.09
CA LEU A 45 0.23 5.42 1.34
C LEU A 45 1.59 4.74 1.11
N MET A 46 1.69 3.89 0.08
CA MET A 46 2.94 3.20 -0.28
C MET A 46 4.04 4.18 -0.65
N ASP A 47 3.72 5.26 -1.36
CA ASP A 47 4.69 6.30 -1.71
C ASP A 47 5.20 7.05 -0.46
N GLY A 48 4.30 7.36 0.47
CA GLY A 48 4.66 7.95 1.77
C GLY A 48 5.57 7.03 2.60
N LEU A 49 5.30 5.72 2.61
CA LEU A 49 6.15 4.74 3.29
C LEU A 49 7.51 4.59 2.61
N ASN A 50 7.56 4.57 1.28
CA ASN A 50 8.80 4.48 0.51
C ASN A 50 9.74 5.63 0.89
N THR A 51 9.24 6.86 0.86
CA THR A 51 9.99 8.07 1.25
C THR A 51 10.46 7.98 2.70
N PHE A 52 9.59 7.54 3.61
CA PHE A 52 9.93 7.40 5.03
C PHE A 52 11.07 6.40 5.28
N TYR A 53 11.07 5.25 4.58
CA TYR A 53 12.11 4.25 4.77
C TYR A 53 13.45 4.66 4.15
N GLN A 54 13.44 5.37 3.02
CA GLN A 54 14.65 5.96 2.44
C GLN A 54 15.29 6.99 3.39
N GLN A 55 14.48 7.88 3.98
CA GLN A 55 14.95 8.82 5.00
C GLN A 55 15.49 8.11 6.24
N SER A 56 14.82 7.04 6.66
CA SER A 56 15.26 6.23 7.80
C SER A 56 16.63 5.60 7.58
N LEU A 57 17.01 5.25 6.34
CA LEU A 57 18.34 4.73 6.01
C LEU A 57 19.48 5.75 6.20
N GLN A 58 19.16 7.05 6.11
CA GLN A 58 20.12 8.14 6.32
C GLN A 58 20.33 8.48 7.80
N GLN A 59 19.43 8.03 8.68
CA GLN A 59 19.51 8.32 10.11
C GLN A 59 20.66 7.54 10.80
N PRO A 60 21.17 8.04 11.94
CA PRO A 60 22.22 7.35 12.70
C PRO A 60 21.85 5.93 13.11
N VAL A 61 20.55 5.66 13.35
CA VAL A 61 20.03 4.33 13.70
C VAL A 61 20.26 3.28 12.60
N ALA A 62 20.43 3.70 11.35
CA ALA A 62 20.61 2.83 10.20
C ALA A 62 22.09 2.59 9.85
N THR A 63 23.03 2.99 10.70
CA THR A 63 24.47 2.84 10.44
C THR A 63 24.86 1.39 10.16
N SER A 64 24.36 0.42 10.94
CA SER A 64 24.58 -1.01 10.70
C SER A 64 24.03 -1.48 9.34
N ALA A 65 22.90 -0.91 8.90
CA ALA A 65 22.31 -1.25 7.61
C ALA A 65 23.14 -0.68 6.44
N ARG A 66 23.62 0.56 6.54
CA ARG A 66 24.53 1.15 5.54
C ARG A 66 25.83 0.35 5.42
N GLN A 67 26.43 -0.04 6.54
CA GLN A 67 27.62 -0.90 6.55
C GLN A 67 27.37 -2.26 5.89
N TYR A 68 26.17 -2.84 6.08
CA TYR A 68 25.80 -4.09 5.41
C TYR A 68 25.68 -3.92 3.90
N LEU A 69 25.08 -2.83 3.43
CA LEU A 69 24.96 -2.52 2.00
C LEU A 69 26.33 -2.27 1.35
N GLU A 70 27.21 -1.54 2.03
CA GLU A 70 28.59 -1.31 1.59
C GLU A 70 29.39 -2.60 1.51
N LYS A 71 29.28 -3.48 2.53
CA LYS A 71 29.93 -4.81 2.52
C LYS A 71 29.42 -5.70 1.38
N ARG A 72 28.20 -5.49 0.91
CA ARG A 72 27.62 -6.16 -0.26
C ARG A 72 28.07 -5.55 -1.60
N GLY A 73 28.82 -4.44 -1.58
CA GLY A 73 29.27 -3.74 -2.78
C GLY A 73 28.18 -2.90 -3.45
N LEU A 74 27.11 -2.56 -2.72
CA LEU A 74 26.04 -1.70 -3.26
C LEU A 74 26.48 -0.24 -3.20
N SER A 75 26.60 0.40 -4.36
CA SER A 75 26.87 1.84 -4.43
C SER A 75 25.65 2.66 -4.01
N HIS A 76 25.87 3.91 -3.59
CA HIS A 76 24.80 4.85 -3.26
C HIS A 76 23.82 5.05 -4.41
N GLU A 77 24.31 4.96 -5.65
CA GLU A 77 23.54 5.12 -6.87
C GLU A 77 22.55 3.95 -7.08
N VAL A 78 22.97 2.72 -6.77
CA VAL A 78 22.09 1.54 -6.79
C VAL A 78 21.05 1.64 -5.67
N ILE A 79 21.47 2.06 -4.47
CA ILE A 79 20.55 2.24 -3.33
C ILE A 79 19.45 3.26 -3.68
N ALA A 80 19.82 4.39 -4.29
CA ALA A 80 18.86 5.41 -4.74
C ALA A 80 17.96 4.90 -5.88
N ARG A 81 18.54 4.24 -6.89
CA ARG A 81 17.80 3.71 -8.04
C ARG A 81 16.73 2.69 -7.65
N PHE A 82 17.04 1.83 -6.67
CA PHE A 82 16.13 0.81 -6.17
C PHE A 82 15.31 1.26 -4.97
N ALA A 83 15.38 2.54 -4.59
CA ALA A 83 14.62 3.10 -3.48
C ALA A 83 14.80 2.30 -2.17
N ILE A 84 16.02 1.82 -1.91
CA ILE A 84 16.29 0.97 -0.74
C ILE A 84 16.19 1.82 0.52
N GLY A 85 15.35 1.37 1.46
CA GLY A 85 15.15 2.01 2.76
C GLY A 85 15.53 1.11 3.93
N PHE A 86 15.36 1.63 5.15
CA PHE A 86 15.60 0.90 6.39
C PHE A 86 14.40 1.00 7.32
N CYS A 87 13.94 -0.15 7.84
CA CYS A 87 12.95 -0.21 8.91
C CYS A 87 13.66 -0.58 10.21
N ALA A 88 13.58 0.30 11.21
CA ALA A 88 14.24 0.08 12.49
C ALA A 88 13.60 -1.12 13.23
N PRO A 89 14.40 -2.02 13.84
CA PRO A 89 13.89 -3.25 14.47
C PRO A 89 13.09 -3.00 15.76
N ARG A 90 13.19 -1.79 16.34
CA ARG A 90 12.32 -1.42 17.47
C ARG A 90 10.97 -0.99 16.92
N LEU A 91 9.93 -1.75 17.27
CA LEU A 91 8.50 -1.60 16.92
C LEU A 91 7.85 -0.23 17.25
N GLY A 92 8.64 0.80 17.62
CA GLY A 92 8.21 2.11 18.10
C GLY A 92 8.45 3.28 17.13
N GLN A 93 9.08 3.08 15.97
CA GLN A 93 9.16 4.11 14.92
C GLN A 93 8.15 3.81 13.81
N ARG A 94 6.88 3.66 14.18
CA ARG A 94 5.80 3.69 13.21
C ARG A 94 5.64 5.15 12.77
N PRO A 95 5.57 5.45 11.47
CA PRO A 95 5.30 6.82 11.03
C PRO A 95 3.88 7.22 11.45
N GLU A 96 3.71 7.77 12.66
CA GLU A 96 2.40 8.14 13.20
C GLU A 96 1.62 9.04 12.24
N ALA A 97 2.33 9.94 11.54
CA ALA A 97 1.75 10.83 10.53
C ALA A 97 1.07 10.05 9.39
N VAL A 98 1.67 8.93 8.96
CA VAL A 98 1.17 8.09 7.88
C VAL A 98 -0.02 7.25 8.33
N TRP A 99 0.03 6.70 9.55
CA TRP A 99 -1.04 5.87 10.09
C TRP A 99 -2.25 6.66 10.62
N ARG A 100 -2.09 7.94 10.99
CA ARG A 100 -3.20 8.82 11.42
C ARG A 100 -4.20 9.08 10.30
N GLN A 101 -3.72 9.20 9.06
CA GLN A 101 -4.57 9.49 7.90
C GLN A 101 -5.51 8.32 7.57
N SER A 102 -5.05 7.08 7.80
CA SER A 102 -5.83 5.87 7.50
C SER A 102 -6.89 5.53 8.56
N ARG A 103 -6.77 6.03 9.80
CA ARG A 103 -7.78 5.82 10.88
C ARG A 103 -8.98 6.77 10.80
N LYS A 104 -8.97 7.75 9.89
CA LYS A 104 -10.08 8.70 9.67
C LYS A 104 -11.01 8.30 8.52
N SER A 105 -10.87 7.11 7.96
CA SER A 105 -11.94 6.58 7.10
C SER A 105 -13.10 6.16 8.01
N PRO A 106 -14.30 6.76 7.89
CA PRO A 106 -15.45 6.29 8.64
C PRO A 106 -15.68 4.84 8.21
N VAL A 107 -15.71 3.96 9.20
CA VAL A 107 -16.37 2.66 9.04
C VAL A 107 -17.81 3.03 8.72
N ILE A 108 -18.20 2.83 7.46
CA ILE A 108 -19.60 2.90 7.05
C ILE A 108 -20.21 1.62 7.63
N ASP A 109 -21.04 1.79 8.68
CA ASP A 109 -22.02 0.78 9.12
C ASP A 109 -23.01 0.47 7.99
#